data_AF-A0A7J7SH44-F1
#
_entry.id   AF-A0A7J7SH44-F1
#
_cell.length_a   1.000
_cell.length_b   1.000
_cell.length_c   1.000
_cell.angle_alpha   90.00
_cell.angle_beta   90.00
_cell.angle_gamma   90.00
#
_symmetry.space_group_name_H-M   'P 1'
#
loop_
_entity.id
_entity.type
_entity.pdbx_description
1 polymer ?
#
loop_
_entity_poly.entity_id
_entity_poly.type
_entity_poly.pdbx_seq_one_letter_code
_entity_poly.pdbx_strand_id
1 'polypeptide(L)'
;MWAAGCVLAELLAHKPLLPGTSEIHQVDLIVQLLGTPSENIWPGFSKLPLVSQYSLRRQPYNNLKHRFPWLSEAGLRLLNLLFMATAGDCLESSYFKEKPLPCEPELMPTFPHHRNKRAAPATAESQSKRCRP
;
A
#
# COMPACT_ATOMS: atom_id res chain seq x y z
N MET A 1 7.51 7.81 -0.67
CA MET A 1 6.95 6.98 -1.75
C MET A 1 6.81 5.50 -1.36
N TRP A 2 7.80 4.91 -0.67
CA TRP A 2 7.75 3.49 -0.27
C TRP A 2 6.41 3.02 0.32
N ALA A 3 5.87 3.75 1.30
CA ALA A 3 4.59 3.41 1.92
C ALA A 3 3.43 3.40 0.90
N ALA A 4 3.41 4.32 -0.06
CA ALA A 4 2.42 4.32 -1.14
C ALA A 4 2.60 3.12 -2.08
N GLY A 5 3.83 2.67 -2.31
CA GLY A 5 4.13 1.41 -2.99
C GLY A 5 3.53 0.20 -2.27
N CYS A 6 3.68 0.12 -0.95
CA CYS A 6 3.04 -0.91 -0.14
C CYS A 6 1.51 -0.86 -0.24
N VAL A 7 0.91 0.33 -0.15
CA VAL A 7 -0.55 0.52 -0.26
C VAL A 7 -1.06 0.10 -1.64
N LEU A 8 -0.43 0.55 -2.72
CA LEU A 8 -0.83 0.17 -4.08
C LEU A 8 -0.72 -1.35 -4.28
N ALA A 9 0.38 -1.94 -3.83
CA ALA A 9 0.59 -3.38 -3.94
C ALA A 9 -0.39 -4.19 -3.07
N GLU A 10 -0.78 -3.68 -1.91
CA GLU A 10 -1.82 -4.28 -1.06
C GLU A 10 -3.20 -4.21 -1.72
N LEU A 11 -3.55 -3.08 -2.33
CA LEU A 11 -4.78 -2.94 -3.12
C LEU A 11 -4.81 -3.95 -4.28
N LEU A 12 -3.69 -4.14 -4.97
CA LEU A 12 -3.58 -5.12 -6.06
C LEU A 12 -3.63 -6.58 -5.58
N ALA A 13 -3.11 -6.85 -4.38
CA ALA A 13 -3.05 -8.21 -3.81
C ALA A 13 -4.28 -8.58 -2.97
N HIS A 14 -5.10 -7.60 -2.57
CA HIS A 14 -6.21 -7.72 -1.62
C HIS A 14 -5.76 -8.26 -0.24
N LYS A 15 -4.48 -8.11 0.08
CA LYS A 15 -3.87 -8.50 1.36
C LYS A 15 -2.56 -7.73 1.56
N PRO A 16 -2.10 -7.53 2.81
CA PRO A 16 -0.86 -6.83 3.07
C PRO A 16 0.31 -7.40 2.26
N LEU A 17 1.07 -6.51 1.62
CA LEU A 17 2.21 -6.92 0.77
C LEU A 17 3.31 -7.59 1.60
N LEU A 18 3.66 -6.97 2.74
CA LEU A 18 4.78 -7.35 3.61
C LEU A 18 4.28 -7.42 5.06
N PRO A 19 3.56 -8.49 5.46
CA PRO A 19 3.01 -8.65 6.81
C PRO A 19 4.08 -9.17 7.79
N GLY A 20 5.13 -8.39 8.03
CA GLY A 20 6.16 -8.76 9.01
C GLY A 20 5.63 -8.72 10.44
N THR A 21 6.07 -9.68 11.24
CA THR A 21 5.71 -9.84 12.66
C THR A 21 6.82 -9.35 13.60
N SER A 22 7.98 -9.02 13.06
CA SER A 22 9.13 -8.40 13.72
C SER A 22 9.91 -7.59 12.69
N GLU A 23 10.81 -6.71 13.14
CA GLU A 23 11.67 -5.92 12.23
C GLU A 23 12.54 -6.82 11.33
N ILE A 24 13.09 -7.90 11.90
CA ILE A 24 13.91 -8.87 11.17
C ILE A 24 13.07 -9.58 10.09
N HIS A 25 11.87 -10.03 10.45
CA HIS A 25 10.97 -10.66 9.50
C HIS A 25 10.53 -9.68 8.41
N GLN A 26 10.29 -8.42 8.75
CA GLN A 26 9.96 -7.37 7.78
C GLN A 26 11.09 -7.18 6.76
N VAL A 27 12.34 -7.12 7.21
CA VAL A 27 13.52 -7.00 6.33
C VAL A 27 13.66 -8.25 5.45
N ASP A 28 13.44 -9.45 5.99
CA ASP A 28 13.48 -10.68 5.20
C ASP A 28 12.44 -10.68 4.08
N LEU A 29 11.21 -10.26 4.37
CA LEU A 29 10.13 -10.13 3.37
C LEU A 29 10.48 -9.10 2.29
N ILE A 30 11.09 -7.97 2.66
CA ILE A 30 11.55 -6.94 1.71
C ILE A 30 12.61 -7.54 0.78
N VAL A 31 13.63 -8.20 1.34
CA VAL A 31 14.71 -8.82 0.58
C VAL A 31 14.18 -9.93 -0.31
N GLN A 32 13.24 -10.74 0.17
CA GLN A 32 12.59 -11.78 -0.62
C GLN A 32 11.81 -11.21 -1.81
N LEU A 33 11.19 -10.05 -1.65
CA LEU A 33 10.39 -9.43 -2.70
C LEU A 33 11.24 -8.64 -3.71
N LEU A 34 12.14 -7.79 -3.25
CA LEU A 34 12.84 -6.81 -4.10
C LEU A 34 14.28 -7.21 -4.43
N GLY A 35 14.84 -8.15 -3.69
CA GLY A 35 16.22 -8.59 -3.81
C GLY A 35 17.10 -8.12 -2.65
N THR A 36 18.23 -8.78 -2.48
CA THR A 36 19.26 -8.45 -1.50
C THR A 36 19.99 -7.18 -1.96
N PRO A 37 20.05 -6.13 -1.12
CA PRO A 37 20.86 -4.96 -1.39
C PRO A 37 22.33 -5.35 -1.61
N SER A 38 22.99 -4.64 -2.52
CA SER A 38 24.44 -4.75 -2.73
C SER A 38 25.03 -3.37 -2.97
N GLU A 39 26.34 -3.22 -2.78
CA GLU A 39 27.05 -1.95 -3.01
C GLU A 39 26.88 -1.40 -4.43
N ASN A 40 26.57 -2.27 -5.41
CA ASN A 40 26.32 -1.87 -6.79
C ASN A 40 25.00 -1.12 -6.97
N ILE A 41 23.96 -1.49 -6.20
CA ILE A 41 22.61 -0.90 -6.29
C ILE A 41 22.36 0.13 -5.19
N TRP A 42 23.04 0.00 -4.06
CA TRP A 42 22.98 0.91 -2.94
C TRP A 42 24.41 1.12 -2.39
N PRO A 43 25.15 2.09 -2.95
CA PRO A 43 26.48 2.44 -2.46
C PRO A 43 26.42 2.88 -0.98
N GLY A 44 27.27 2.29 -0.15
CA GLY A 44 27.32 2.53 1.29
C GLY A 44 26.37 1.66 2.13
N PHE A 45 25.67 0.71 1.52
CA PHE A 45 24.80 -0.23 2.24
C PHE A 45 25.53 -0.98 3.37
N SER A 46 26.73 -1.48 3.12
CA SER A 46 27.55 -2.19 4.11
C SER A 46 28.04 -1.30 5.25
N LYS A 47 27.96 0.03 5.10
CA LYS A 47 28.36 1.02 6.13
C LYS A 47 27.21 1.39 7.07
N LEU A 48 25.99 0.93 6.79
CA LEU A 48 24.84 1.20 7.65
C LEU A 48 25.04 0.51 9.01
N PRO A 49 24.80 1.21 10.13
CA PRO A 49 25.19 0.77 11.46
C PRO A 49 24.55 -0.54 11.91
N LEU A 50 23.37 -0.84 11.37
CA LEU A 50 22.59 -2.03 11.73
C LEU A 50 22.77 -3.19 10.75
N VAL A 51 23.28 -2.97 9.54
CA VAL A 51 23.36 -4.03 8.51
C VAL A 51 24.32 -5.14 8.92
N SER A 52 25.41 -4.81 9.62
CA SER A 52 26.37 -5.80 10.13
C SER A 52 25.79 -6.72 11.21
N GLN A 53 24.68 -6.34 11.84
CA GLN A 53 24.02 -7.12 12.89
C GLN A 53 23.05 -8.16 12.32
N TYR A 54 22.73 -8.09 11.02
CA TYR A 54 21.77 -8.98 10.38
C TYR A 54 22.42 -9.81 9.28
N SER A 55 22.08 -11.10 9.23
CA SER A 55 22.40 -11.95 8.09
C SER A 55 21.24 -11.92 7.11
N LEU A 56 21.42 -11.22 5.99
CA LEU A 56 20.42 -11.19 4.93
C LEU A 56 20.50 -12.45 4.07
N ARG A 57 19.34 -13.01 3.73
CA ARG A 57 19.26 -14.07 2.71
C ARG A 57 19.82 -13.56 1.39
N ARG A 58 20.39 -14.48 0.59
CA ARG A 58 20.71 -14.21 -0.82
C ARG A 58 19.44 -14.34 -1.67
N GLN A 59 19.04 -13.23 -2.28
CA GLN A 59 17.95 -13.11 -3.23
C GLN A 59 18.38 -12.15 -4.33
N PRO A 60 18.97 -12.62 -5.43
CA PRO A 60 19.57 -11.73 -6.44
C PRO A 60 18.56 -11.05 -7.37
N TYR A 61 17.28 -11.41 -7.30
CA TYR A 61 16.25 -10.97 -8.27
C TYR A 61 15.08 -10.28 -7.58
N ASN A 62 14.51 -9.30 -8.29
CA ASN A 62 13.24 -8.66 -7.95
C ASN A 62 12.06 -9.53 -8.39
N ASN A 63 11.21 -9.91 -7.45
CA ASN A 63 10.07 -10.82 -7.63
C ASN A 63 8.73 -10.10 -7.85
N LEU A 64 8.69 -8.78 -8.04
CA LEU A 64 7.43 -8.05 -8.27
C LEU A 64 6.63 -8.61 -9.46
N LYS A 65 7.31 -8.92 -10.57
CA LYS A 65 6.66 -9.52 -11.76
C LYS A 65 6.09 -10.91 -11.47
N HIS A 66 6.79 -11.71 -10.66
CA HIS A 66 6.29 -13.02 -10.24
C HIS A 66 5.13 -12.88 -9.24
N ARG A 67 5.14 -11.85 -8.40
CA ARG A 67 4.08 -11.58 -7.42
C ARG A 67 2.80 -11.06 -8.07
N PHE A 68 2.95 -10.26 -9.13
CA PHE A 68 1.86 -9.62 -9.85
C PHE A 68 1.92 -9.97 -11.35
N PRO A 69 1.78 -11.25 -11.74
CA PRO A 69 1.93 -11.69 -13.13
C PRO A 69 0.83 -11.14 -14.07
N TRP A 70 -0.28 -10.68 -13.51
CA TRP A 70 -1.40 -10.06 -14.24
C TRP A 70 -1.28 -8.54 -14.38
N LEU A 71 -0.30 -7.91 -13.72
CA LEU A 71 -0.14 -6.46 -13.77
C LEU A 71 0.57 -6.06 -15.07
N SER A 72 0.12 -4.96 -15.68
CA SER A 72 0.77 -4.43 -16.88
C SER A 72 2.22 -4.05 -16.61
N GLU A 73 3.04 -3.99 -17.66
CA GLU A 73 4.43 -3.55 -17.55
C GLU A 73 4.53 -2.12 -17.01
N ALA A 74 3.58 -1.23 -17.35
CA ALA A 74 3.56 0.12 -16.77
C ALA A 74 3.23 0.10 -15.27
N GLY A 75 2.34 -0.79 -14.82
CA GLY A 75 2.03 -0.97 -13.40
C GLY A 75 3.22 -1.53 -12.62
N LEU A 76 3.92 -2.52 -13.16
CA LEU A 76 5.15 -3.05 -12.58
C LEU A 76 6.24 -1.97 -12.50
N ARG A 77 6.38 -1.14 -13.53
CA ARG A 77 7.30 0.01 -13.51
C ARG A 77 6.92 1.02 -12.45
N LEU A 78 5.65 1.37 -12.32
CA LEU A 78 5.17 2.28 -11.27
C LEU A 78 5.47 1.72 -9.87
N LEU A 79 5.20 0.43 -9.62
CA LEU A 79 5.53 -0.18 -8.33
C LEU A 79 7.02 -0.09 -8.02
N ASN A 80 7.90 -0.37 -8.99
CA ASN A 80 9.34 -0.20 -8.80
C ASN A 80 9.72 1.25 -8.49
N LEU A 81 9.14 2.22 -9.20
CA LEU A 81 9.36 3.65 -8.93
C LEU A 81 8.90 4.03 -7.51
N LEU A 82 7.74 3.53 -7.05
CA LEU A 82 7.24 3.84 -5.71
C LEU A 82 8.19 3.38 -4.60
N PHE A 83 8.98 2.33 -4.82
CA PHE A 83 9.96 1.83 -3.86
C PHE A 83 11.32 2.55 -3.93
N MET A 84 11.63 3.30 -4.99
CA MET A 84 12.99 3.84 -5.19
C MET A 84 13.07 5.32 -5.58
N ALA A 85 11.97 5.93 -6.01
CA ALA A 85 11.95 7.24 -6.66
C ALA A 85 11.09 8.29 -5.91
N THR A 86 11.08 9.50 -6.44
CA THR A 86 10.33 10.63 -5.87
C THR A 86 8.87 10.60 -6.31
N ALA A 87 8.03 11.43 -5.67
CA ALA A 87 6.63 11.56 -6.06
C ALA A 87 6.46 12.06 -7.51
N GLY A 88 7.31 12.99 -7.94
CA GLY A 88 7.28 13.56 -9.29
C GLY A 88 7.47 12.47 -10.35
N ASP A 89 8.53 11.68 -10.21
CA ASP A 89 8.84 10.58 -11.14
C ASP A 89 7.69 9.56 -11.22
N CYS A 90 7.03 9.29 -10.09
CA CYS A 90 5.90 8.37 -10.04
C CYS A 90 4.68 8.91 -10.78
N LEU A 91 4.37 10.20 -10.66
CA LEU A 91 3.21 10.83 -11.30
C LEU A 91 3.31 10.87 -12.83
N GLU A 92 4.53 10.90 -13.35
CA GLU A 92 4.77 10.87 -14.80
C GLU A 92 4.65 9.47 -15.42
N SER A 93 4.43 8.45 -14.60
CA SER A 93 4.30 7.07 -15.06
C SER A 93 3.21 6.90 -16.12
N SER A 94 3.52 6.11 -17.15
CA SER A 94 2.56 5.72 -18.19
C SER A 94 1.40 4.90 -17.64
N TYR A 95 1.51 4.34 -16.44
CA TYR A 95 0.44 3.58 -15.79
C TYR A 95 -0.86 4.38 -15.67
N PHE A 96 -0.77 5.67 -15.38
CA PHE A 96 -1.96 6.54 -15.23
C PHE A 96 -2.60 6.92 -16.57
N LYS A 97 -1.96 6.59 -17.70
CA LYS A 97 -2.43 6.91 -19.06
C LYS A 97 -2.76 5.65 -19.87
N GLU A 98 -2.46 4.46 -19.33
CA GLU A 98 -2.75 3.17 -19.96
C GLU A 98 -4.24 2.82 -19.81
N LYS A 99 -4.79 2.05 -20.75
CA LYS A 99 -6.14 1.48 -20.61
C LYS A 99 -6.10 0.25 -19.68
N PRO A 100 -7.16 -0.01 -18.90
CA PRO A 100 -8.34 0.83 -18.72
C PRO A 100 -7.98 2.09 -17.92
N LEU A 101 -8.59 3.22 -18.31
CA LEU A 101 -8.45 4.46 -17.56
C LEU A 101 -9.07 4.32 -16.16
N PRO A 102 -8.65 5.15 -15.19
CA PRO A 102 -9.27 5.17 -13.86
C PRO A 102 -10.79 5.30 -13.95
N CYS A 103 -11.49 4.63 -13.04
CA CYS A 103 -12.93 4.78 -12.89
C CYS A 103 -13.26 6.23 -12.51
N GLU A 104 -14.33 6.79 -13.07
CA GLU A 104 -14.85 8.08 -12.64
C GLU A 104 -15.17 8.04 -11.14
N PRO A 105 -14.83 9.07 -10.35
CA PRO A 105 -15.02 9.06 -8.90
C PRO A 105 -16.47 8.74 -8.47
N GLU A 106 -17.46 9.16 -9.26
CA GLU A 106 -18.89 8.93 -9.02
C GLU A 106 -19.29 7.46 -9.15
N LEU A 107 -18.51 6.67 -9.89
CA LEU A 107 -18.73 5.24 -10.13
C LEU A 107 -17.93 4.36 -9.18
N MET A 108 -17.09 4.94 -8.31
CA MET A 108 -16.35 4.19 -7.31
C MET A 108 -17.35 3.54 -6.32
N PRO A 109 -17.17 2.25 -5.97
CA PRO A 109 -18.09 1.57 -5.07
C PRO A 109 -18.18 2.31 -3.73
N THR A 110 -19.35 2.86 -3.43
CA THR A 110 -19.63 3.44 -2.10
C THR A 110 -19.93 2.31 -1.12
N PHE A 111 -19.03 2.10 -0.16
CA PHE A 111 -19.35 1.27 1.01
C PHE A 111 -20.50 1.92 1.79
N PRO A 112 -21.50 1.15 2.30
CA PRO A 112 -22.44 1.67 3.28
C PRO A 112 -21.64 2.13 4.52
N HIS A 113 -21.42 3.43 4.61
CA HIS A 113 -20.50 3.99 5.59
C HIS A 113 -21.20 4.06 6.96
N HIS A 114 -20.94 3.11 7.86
CA HIS A 114 -21.48 3.14 9.23
C HIS A 114 -21.11 4.44 9.97
N ARG A 115 -19.99 5.07 9.61
CA ARG A 115 -19.53 6.38 10.13
C ARG A 115 -20.30 7.60 9.61
N ASN A 116 -21.06 7.48 8.52
CA ASN A 116 -21.92 8.55 7.99
C ASN A 116 -23.39 8.35 8.37
N LYS A 117 -23.73 7.31 9.14
CA LYS A 117 -25.05 7.22 9.77
C LYS A 117 -25.12 8.34 10.81
N ARG A 118 -25.63 9.50 10.39
CA ARG A 118 -26.02 10.59 11.28
C ARG A 118 -26.89 9.94 12.36
N ALA A 119 -26.46 9.99 13.62
CA ALA A 119 -27.32 9.59 14.73
C ALA A 119 -28.64 10.35 14.53
N ALA A 120 -29.76 9.62 14.44
CA ALA A 120 -31.06 10.25 14.36
C ALA A 120 -31.15 11.24 15.54
N PRO A 121 -31.56 12.50 15.32
CA PRO A 121 -31.77 13.40 16.44
C PRO A 121 -32.73 12.71 17.40
N ALA A 122 -32.34 12.62 18.67
CA ALA A 122 -33.25 12.18 19.72
C ALA A 122 -34.48 13.06 19.64
N THR A 123 -35.60 12.51 19.16
CA THR A 123 -36.89 13.18 19.24
C THR A 123 -37.20 13.37 20.72
N ALA A 124 -37.00 14.61 21.17
CA ALA A 124 -37.49 15.09 22.43
C ALA A 124 -39.02 15.16 22.34
N GLU A 125 -39.70 14.07 22.69
CA GLU A 125 -41.11 14.13 23.09
C GLU A 125 -41.16 13.90 24.60
N SER A 126 -41.05 15.02 25.34
CA SER A 126 -41.50 15.08 26.72
C SER A 126 -42.80 15.87 26.77
N GLN A 127 -43.81 15.23 27.38
CA GLN A 127 -44.97 15.83 28.06
C GLN A 127 -46.02 16.54 27.20
N SER A 128 -47.10 15.81 26.90
CA SER A 128 -48.43 16.35 27.15
C SER A 128 -49.45 15.23 27.36
N LYS A 129 -49.87 15.09 28.63
CA LYS A 129 -51.25 14.80 29.10
C LYS A 129 -51.20 14.14 30.47
N ARG A 130 -50.97 14.99 31.47
CA ARG A 130 -51.54 14.82 32.80
C ARG A 130 -53.01 15.24 32.69
N CYS A 131 -53.95 14.31 32.88
CA CYS A 131 -55.14 14.52 33.71
C CYS A 131 -55.95 13.22 33.82
N ARG A 132 -56.19 12.87 35.08
CA ARG A 132 -57.04 11.82 35.66
C ARG A 132 -58.54 12.11 35.40
N PRO A 133 -59.49 11.20 35.71
CA PRO A 133 -59.79 10.72 37.09
C PRO A 133 -59.11 9.40 37.48
#